data_AF-A0A4U1C7W8-F1
#
_entry.id   AF-A0A4U1C7W8-F1
#
_cell.length_a   1.000
_cell.length_b   1.000
_cell.length_c   1.000
_cell.angle_alpha   90.00
_cell.angle_beta   90.00
_cell.angle_gamma   90.00
#
_symmetry.space_group_name_H-M   'P 1'
#
loop_
_entity.id
_entity.type
_entity.pdbx_description
1 polymer ?
#
loop_
_entity_poly.entity_id
_entity_poly.type
_entity_poly.pdbx_seq_one_letter_code
_entity_poly.pdbx_strand_id
1 'polypeptide(L)'
;MKKMLFIALASAMLVSCSQNKEKGQVVGIEQYQALNQVKENNGKRFAIVGYPFINGDIEVKGPMANESQLPYIGFYEEPNGKGKLIASLPIPNGKGKNEFDAPTSFTMADVVFYDNEGKPLKYTDKMEVSFTMDLQVDRSPTTMDGKTVYYGGAADTRIDKAN
;
A
#
# COMPACT_ATOMS: atom_id res chain seq x y z
N MET A 1 55.69 4.15 16.12
CA MET A 1 54.60 3.19 15.83
C MET A 1 53.27 3.91 15.90
N LYS A 2 52.33 3.50 15.04
CA LYS A 2 51.16 4.24 14.53
C LYS A 2 50.22 4.82 15.61
N LYS A 3 49.82 6.07 15.39
CA LYS A 3 48.62 6.68 15.98
C LYS A 3 47.38 5.96 15.41
N MET A 4 46.52 5.40 16.26
CA MET A 4 45.16 5.04 15.87
C MET A 4 44.19 5.85 16.72
N LEU A 5 43.68 6.91 16.11
CA LEU A 5 42.59 7.73 16.60
C LEU A 5 41.29 6.92 16.37
N PHE A 6 40.66 6.45 17.45
CA PHE A 6 39.31 5.89 17.37
C PHE A 6 38.33 7.04 17.15
N ILE A 7 37.84 7.20 15.92
CA ILE A 7 36.70 8.06 15.63
C ILE A 7 35.45 7.25 16.00
N ALA A 8 34.88 7.52 17.16
CA ALA A 8 33.54 7.07 17.50
C ALA A 8 32.55 7.83 16.61
N LEU A 9 31.99 7.15 15.60
CA LEU A 9 30.82 7.65 14.88
C LEU A 9 29.63 7.64 15.86
N ALA A 10 29.32 8.80 16.42
CA ALA A 10 28.03 9.06 17.03
C ALA A 10 26.96 8.93 15.92
N SER A 11 26.33 7.76 15.84
CA SER A 11 25.14 7.58 15.02
C SER A 11 23.99 8.29 15.72
N ALA A 12 23.85 9.59 15.44
CA ALA A 12 22.60 10.29 15.68
C ALA A 12 21.55 9.61 14.80
N MET A 13 20.84 8.63 15.36
CA MET A 13 19.55 8.20 14.84
C MET A 13 18.61 9.38 15.03
N LEU A 14 18.67 10.32 14.08
CA LEU A 14 17.56 11.21 13.83
C LEU A 14 16.41 10.29 13.42
N VAL A 15 15.59 9.93 14.40
CA VAL A 15 14.19 9.56 14.19
C VAL A 15 13.53 10.81 13.62
N SER A 16 13.84 11.08 12.37
CA SER A 16 13.05 11.94 11.52
C SER A 16 11.70 11.26 11.49
N CYS A 17 10.70 11.92 12.05
CA CYS A 17 9.30 11.72 11.71
C CYS A 17 9.11 12.04 10.23
N SER A 18 9.73 11.25 9.35
CA SER A 18 9.43 11.23 7.94
C SER A 18 8.07 10.57 7.83
N GLN A 19 7.03 11.39 7.72
CA GLN A 19 5.71 10.95 7.28
C GLN A 19 5.76 10.26 5.91
N ASN A 20 6.90 10.30 5.20
CA ASN A 20 7.14 9.63 3.93
C ASN A 20 7.93 8.33 4.17
N LYS A 21 7.25 7.19 4.30
CA LYS A 21 7.90 5.87 4.38
C LYS A 21 8.57 5.49 3.06
N GLU A 22 9.61 4.67 3.11
CA GLU A 22 10.37 4.23 1.93
C GLU A 22 9.52 3.39 0.96
N LYS A 23 9.99 3.27 -0.29
CA LYS A 23 9.39 2.34 -1.27
C LYS A 23 9.65 0.89 -0.87
N GLY A 24 8.72 0.00 -1.21
CA GLY A 24 8.87 -1.44 -0.99
C GLY A 24 9.53 -2.17 -2.16
N GLN A 25 9.82 -3.45 -1.97
CA GLN A 25 10.24 -4.33 -3.07
C GLN A 25 9.08 -4.57 -4.04
N VAL A 26 9.25 -4.26 -5.33
CA VAL A 26 8.24 -4.54 -6.35
C VAL A 26 8.01 -6.05 -6.48
N VAL A 27 6.75 -6.46 -6.43
CA VAL A 27 6.30 -7.85 -6.57
C VAL A 27 5.22 -7.98 -7.64
N GLY A 28 5.22 -9.12 -8.34
CA GLY A 28 4.17 -9.48 -9.29
C GLY A 28 2.94 -10.09 -8.62
N ILE A 29 1.91 -10.42 -9.43
CA ILE A 29 0.62 -10.96 -8.95
C ILE A 29 0.80 -12.21 -8.07
N GLU A 30 1.55 -13.20 -8.54
CA GLU A 30 1.75 -14.47 -7.82
C GLU A 30 2.49 -14.26 -6.50
N GLN A 31 3.49 -13.38 -6.50
CA GLN A 31 4.24 -13.03 -5.30
C GLN A 31 3.36 -12.29 -4.29
N TYR A 32 2.54 -11.33 -4.76
CA TYR A 32 1.57 -10.62 -3.92
C TYR A 32 0.63 -11.59 -3.20
N GLN A 33 0.06 -12.55 -3.92
CA GLN A 33 -0.85 -13.57 -3.37
C GLN A 33 -0.16 -14.51 -2.37
N ALA A 34 1.16 -14.65 -2.45
CA ALA A 34 1.94 -15.47 -1.54
C ALA A 34 2.51 -14.71 -0.33
N LEU A 35 2.39 -13.38 -0.27
CA LEU A 35 3.04 -12.58 0.78
C LEU A 35 2.60 -12.97 2.19
N ASN A 36 1.31 -13.31 2.36
CA ASN A 36 0.74 -13.72 3.64
C ASN A 36 0.96 -15.20 3.98
N GLN A 37 1.68 -15.95 3.14
CA GLN A 37 2.06 -17.35 3.40
C GLN A 37 3.44 -17.46 4.07
N VAL A 38 4.18 -16.35 4.15
CA VAL A 38 5.56 -16.28 4.67
C VAL A 38 5.58 -15.37 5.90
N LYS A 39 5.81 -15.94 7.08
CA LYS A 39 5.80 -15.23 8.36
C LYS A 39 6.78 -14.06 8.39
N GLU A 40 7.95 -14.27 7.79
CA GLU A 40 9.07 -13.33 7.73
C GLU A 40 8.75 -12.10 6.88
N ASN A 41 7.62 -12.08 6.17
CA ASN A 41 7.17 -10.89 5.46
C ASN A 41 6.51 -9.87 6.38
N ASN A 42 6.15 -10.23 7.62
CA ASN A 42 5.60 -9.27 8.57
C ASN A 42 6.55 -8.08 8.78
N GLY A 43 6.01 -6.86 8.72
CA GLY A 43 6.76 -5.61 8.83
C GLY A 43 7.61 -5.23 7.60
N LYS A 44 7.73 -6.11 6.60
CA LYS A 44 8.45 -5.79 5.36
C LYS A 44 7.58 -4.97 4.41
N ARG A 45 8.24 -4.15 3.61
CA ARG A 45 7.60 -3.31 2.60
C ARG A 45 7.72 -3.92 1.21
N PHE A 46 6.59 -4.00 0.52
CA PHE A 46 6.48 -4.46 -0.86
C PHE A 46 5.79 -3.38 -1.69
N ALA A 47 5.84 -3.50 -3.00
CA ALA A 47 5.15 -2.61 -3.91
C ALA A 47 4.53 -3.39 -5.06
N ILE A 48 3.42 -2.88 -5.58
CA ILE A 48 2.85 -3.31 -6.86
C ILE A 48 2.85 -2.15 -7.83
N VAL A 49 2.79 -2.45 -9.13
CA VAL A 49 2.68 -1.43 -10.18
C VAL A 49 1.45 -1.73 -11.03
N GLY A 50 0.48 -0.82 -11.06
CA GLY A 50 -0.78 -1.04 -11.77
C GLY A 50 -1.62 0.23 -11.92
N TYR A 51 -2.79 0.08 -12.54
CA TYR A 51 -3.77 1.15 -12.72
C TYR A 51 -4.89 1.00 -11.70
N PRO A 52 -5.22 2.05 -10.92
CA PRO A 52 -6.29 1.96 -9.95
C PRO A 52 -7.66 1.88 -10.65
N PHE A 53 -8.57 1.11 -10.08
CA PHE A 53 -9.94 1.03 -10.53
C PHE A 53 -10.87 0.69 -9.37
N ILE A 54 -12.04 1.33 -9.37
CA ILE A 54 -13.09 1.15 -8.38
C ILE A 54 -14.32 0.62 -9.13
N ASN A 55 -14.65 -0.66 -8.92
CA ASN A 55 -15.64 -1.43 -9.69
C ASN A 55 -17.03 -1.49 -9.03
N GLY A 56 -17.32 -0.65 -8.03
CA GLY A 56 -18.59 -0.68 -7.30
C GLY A 56 -18.71 0.45 -6.28
N ASP A 57 -19.81 0.46 -5.53
CA ASP A 57 -20.05 1.45 -4.48
C ASP A 57 -18.90 1.45 -3.47
N ILE A 58 -18.20 2.57 -3.35
CA ILE A 58 -17.37 2.82 -2.17
C ILE A 58 -18.38 3.17 -1.09
N GLU A 59 -18.69 2.24 -0.19
CA GLU A 59 -19.36 2.61 1.06
C GLU A 59 -18.41 3.51 1.85
N VAL A 60 -18.40 4.82 1.54
CA VAL A 60 -17.83 5.86 2.39
C VAL A 60 -18.81 6.02 3.54
N LYS A 61 -18.73 5.07 4.44
CA LYS A 61 -19.71 4.87 5.49
C LYS A 61 -19.48 6.04 6.47
N GLY A 62 -20.49 6.90 6.61
CA GLY A 62 -20.44 8.21 7.28
C GLY A 62 -20.02 8.16 8.77
N PRO A 63 -20.21 9.25 9.55
CA PRO A 63 -19.56 9.48 10.86
C PRO A 63 -19.91 8.50 12.01
N MET A 64 -20.64 7.43 11.71
CA MET A 64 -21.08 6.36 12.62
C MET A 64 -20.60 4.98 12.16
N ALA A 65 -19.91 4.89 11.03
CA ALA A 65 -19.31 3.66 10.57
C ALA A 65 -17.95 3.48 11.23
N ASN A 66 -17.65 2.27 11.66
CA ASN A 66 -16.37 1.93 12.25
C ASN A 66 -15.25 2.51 11.39
N GLU A 67 -14.55 3.53 11.91
CA GLU A 67 -13.48 4.29 11.25
C GLU A 67 -12.30 3.40 10.79
N SER A 68 -12.35 2.10 11.07
CA SER A 68 -11.31 1.11 10.80
C SER A 68 -11.41 0.39 9.45
N GLN A 69 -12.43 0.64 8.61
CA GLN A 69 -12.48 0.03 7.27
C GLN A 69 -12.12 1.05 6.21
N LEU A 70 -10.81 1.14 5.92
CA LEU A 70 -10.31 1.83 4.74
C LEU A 70 -10.88 1.15 3.49
N PRO A 71 -11.33 1.92 2.48
CA PRO A 71 -11.79 1.33 1.24
C PRO A 71 -10.61 0.66 0.52
N TYR A 72 -10.90 -0.48 -0.09
CA TYR A 72 -9.93 -1.28 -0.82
C TYR A 72 -10.02 -0.95 -2.30
N ILE A 73 -8.93 -0.40 -2.85
CA ILE A 73 -8.83 -0.01 -4.25
C ILE A 73 -8.16 -1.14 -5.03
N GLY A 74 -8.79 -1.57 -6.13
CA GLY A 74 -8.22 -2.57 -7.03
C GLY A 74 -7.17 -1.95 -7.94
N PHE A 75 -6.05 -2.65 -8.13
CA PHE A 75 -4.99 -2.29 -9.08
C PHE A 75 -4.87 -3.33 -10.17
N TYR A 76 -4.95 -2.89 -11.42
CA TYR A 76 -5.06 -3.74 -12.59
C TYR A 76 -3.84 -3.59 -13.51
N GLU A 77 -3.60 -4.61 -14.34
CA GLU A 77 -2.52 -4.59 -15.34
C GLU A 77 -2.74 -3.50 -16.40
N GLU A 78 -4.00 -3.20 -16.74
CA GLU A 78 -4.39 -2.23 -17.75
C GLU A 78 -5.37 -1.17 -17.20
N PRO A 79 -5.42 0.03 -17.83
CA PRO A 79 -6.35 1.09 -17.42
C PRO A 79 -7.82 0.67 -17.53
N ASN A 80 -8.69 1.35 -16.76
CA ASN A 80 -10.14 1.12 -16.72
C ASN A 80 -10.54 -0.27 -16.20
N GLY A 81 -9.76 -0.85 -15.28
CA GLY A 81 -10.09 -2.15 -14.67
C GLY A 81 -9.96 -3.34 -15.61
N LYS A 82 -9.14 -3.21 -16.66
CA LYS A 82 -8.90 -4.27 -17.65
C LYS A 82 -7.70 -5.13 -17.26
N GLY A 83 -7.60 -6.31 -17.85
CA GLY A 83 -6.55 -7.29 -17.52
C GLY A 83 -6.77 -7.92 -16.15
N LYS A 84 -5.72 -8.50 -15.56
CA LYS A 84 -5.82 -9.14 -14.24
C LYS A 84 -5.79 -8.12 -13.11
N LEU A 85 -6.57 -8.38 -12.07
CA LEU A 85 -6.40 -7.73 -10.77
C LEU A 85 -5.07 -8.17 -10.16
N ILE A 86 -4.16 -7.22 -9.95
CA ILE A 86 -2.84 -7.44 -9.34
C ILE A 86 -2.96 -7.53 -7.83
N ALA A 87 -3.61 -6.51 -7.24
CA ALA A 87 -3.78 -6.37 -5.81
C ALA A 87 -5.02 -5.53 -5.51
N SER A 88 -5.54 -5.69 -4.30
CA SER A 88 -6.53 -4.78 -3.72
C SER A 88 -5.93 -4.24 -2.43
N LEU A 89 -5.75 -2.92 -2.36
CA LEU A 89 -4.99 -2.26 -1.29
C LEU A 89 -5.86 -1.26 -0.54
N PRO A 90 -5.74 -1.16 0.79
CA PRO A 90 -6.47 -0.15 1.55
C PRO A 90 -5.90 1.23 1.26
N ILE A 91 -6.73 2.16 0.79
CA ILE A 91 -6.31 3.55 0.56
C ILE A 91 -7.29 4.47 1.27
N PRO A 92 -6.83 5.41 2.11
CA PRO A 92 -7.71 6.37 2.77
C PRO A 92 -8.40 7.33 1.80
N ASN A 93 -9.65 7.68 2.09
CA ASN A 93 -10.39 8.71 1.35
C ASN A 93 -9.99 10.09 1.90
N GLY A 94 -9.60 10.99 1.02
CA GLY A 94 -9.25 12.37 1.30
C GLY A 94 -8.39 13.02 0.22
N LYS A 95 -7.85 14.20 0.53
CA LYS A 95 -7.07 15.05 -0.39
C LYS A 95 -5.61 15.21 0.00
N GLY A 96 -5.19 14.46 1.02
CA GLY A 96 -3.83 14.43 1.54
C GLY A 96 -2.92 13.48 0.77
N LYS A 97 -1.71 13.28 1.27
CA LYS A 97 -0.73 12.38 0.66
C LYS A 97 -1.20 10.93 0.77
N ASN A 98 -0.99 10.14 -0.29
CA ASN A 98 -1.34 8.71 -0.32
C ASN A 98 -2.83 8.43 -0.09
N GLU A 99 -3.70 9.40 -0.39
CA GLU A 99 -5.15 9.32 -0.30
C GLU A 99 -5.78 9.31 -1.69
N PHE A 100 -7.09 9.08 -1.76
CA PHE A 100 -7.89 9.32 -2.96
C PHE A 100 -9.15 10.13 -2.62
N ASP A 101 -9.58 10.99 -3.52
CA ASP A 101 -10.82 11.76 -3.39
C ASP A 101 -11.80 11.30 -4.46
N ALA A 102 -13.05 11.07 -4.06
CA ALA A 102 -14.15 10.75 -4.94
C ALA A 102 -15.45 11.37 -4.41
N PRO A 103 -16.28 11.98 -5.27
CA PRO A 103 -17.61 12.46 -4.86
C PRO A 103 -18.53 11.28 -4.53
N THR A 104 -19.64 11.54 -3.84
CA THR A 104 -20.62 10.50 -3.43
C THR A 104 -21.17 9.69 -4.61
N SER A 105 -21.36 10.34 -5.76
CA SER A 105 -21.69 9.69 -7.03
C SER A 105 -20.61 10.09 -8.02
N PHE A 106 -19.96 9.11 -8.64
CA PHE A 106 -18.79 9.34 -9.47
C PHE A 106 -18.71 8.34 -10.62
N THR A 107 -18.00 8.74 -11.66
CA THR A 107 -17.32 7.85 -12.60
C THR A 107 -15.84 7.84 -12.27
N MET A 108 -15.07 6.87 -12.79
CA MET A 108 -13.62 6.88 -12.56
C MET A 108 -12.91 8.17 -13.00
N ALA A 109 -13.49 8.92 -13.95
CA ALA A 109 -12.96 10.21 -14.38
C ALA A 109 -13.03 11.30 -13.30
N ASP A 110 -13.92 11.14 -12.32
CA ASP A 110 -14.10 12.08 -11.20
C ASP A 110 -13.19 11.73 -10.01
N VAL A 111 -12.50 10.58 -10.04
CA VAL A 111 -11.63 10.10 -8.97
C VAL A 111 -10.22 10.66 -9.14
N VAL A 112 -9.69 11.24 -8.07
CA VAL A 112 -8.32 11.76 -8.01
C VAL A 112 -7.55 10.98 -6.96
N PHE A 113 -6.36 10.49 -7.33
CA PHE A 113 -5.41 9.91 -6.38
C PHE A 113 -4.33 10.93 -6.05
N TYR A 114 -3.78 10.89 -4.85
CA TYR A 114 -2.71 11.80 -4.44
C TYR A 114 -1.46 11.01 -4.11
N ASP A 115 -0.35 11.36 -4.77
CA ASP A 115 0.93 10.71 -4.52
C ASP A 115 1.52 11.09 -3.14
N ASN A 116 2.68 10.53 -2.84
CA ASN A 116 3.40 10.76 -1.59
C ASN A 116 3.88 12.22 -1.39
N GLU A 117 3.86 13.03 -2.45
CA GLU A 117 4.10 14.48 -2.38
C GLU A 117 2.79 15.29 -2.31
N GLY A 118 1.64 14.64 -2.42
CA GLY A 118 0.31 15.27 -2.47
C GLY A 118 -0.06 15.77 -3.86
N LYS A 119 0.66 15.35 -4.90
CA LYS A 119 0.35 15.73 -6.28
C LYS A 119 -0.77 14.85 -6.83
N PRO A 120 -1.74 15.45 -7.55
CA PRO A 120 -2.84 14.70 -8.12
C PRO A 120 -2.38 13.79 -9.26
N LEU A 121 -2.88 12.57 -9.25
CA LEU A 121 -2.75 11.55 -10.27
C LEU A 121 -4.14 11.20 -10.80
N LYS A 122 -4.21 10.93 -12.11
CA LYS A 122 -5.45 10.48 -12.76
C LYS A 122 -5.59 8.97 -12.59
N TYR A 123 -6.83 8.48 -12.64
CA TYR A 123 -7.08 7.03 -12.64
C TYR A 123 -6.44 6.27 -13.83
N THR A 124 -6.09 6.98 -14.91
CA THR A 124 -5.36 6.43 -16.06
C THR A 124 -3.84 6.43 -15.88
N ASP A 125 -3.32 7.08 -14.85
CA ASP A 125 -1.89 7.03 -14.54
C ASP A 125 -1.55 5.65 -13.95
N LYS A 126 -0.42 5.10 -14.36
CA LYS A 126 0.14 3.91 -13.74
C LYS A 126 0.77 4.31 -12.41
N MET A 127 0.49 3.57 -11.36
CA MET A 127 0.92 3.88 -10.00
C MET A 127 1.77 2.75 -9.45
N GLU A 128 2.85 3.11 -8.77
CA GLU A 128 3.58 2.22 -7.88
C GLU A 128 3.04 2.42 -6.47
N VAL A 129 2.45 1.38 -5.90
CA VAL A 129 1.88 1.45 -4.55
C VAL A 129 2.66 0.55 -3.63
N SER A 130 3.42 1.17 -2.73
CA SER A 130 4.17 0.51 -1.67
C SER A 130 3.31 0.32 -0.43
N PHE A 131 3.46 -0.79 0.28
CA PHE A 131 2.72 -1.09 1.51
C PHE A 131 3.59 -1.93 2.46
N THR A 132 3.30 -1.86 3.75
CA THR A 132 3.85 -2.76 4.76
C THR A 132 2.94 -3.98 4.88
N MET A 133 3.49 -5.19 4.94
CA MET A 133 2.71 -6.36 5.35
C MET A 133 2.53 -6.36 6.85
N ASP A 134 1.30 -6.19 7.32
CA ASP A 134 0.92 -6.30 8.73
C ASP A 134 0.23 -7.64 8.97
N LEU A 135 1.01 -8.63 9.40
CA LEU A 135 0.57 -9.99 9.63
C LEU A 135 0.41 -10.26 11.13
N GLN A 136 -0.69 -10.92 11.50
CA GLN A 136 -0.95 -11.38 12.87
C GLN A 136 -0.11 -12.63 13.19
N VAL A 137 1.19 -12.43 13.40
CA VAL A 137 2.17 -13.52 13.58
C VAL A 137 2.15 -14.18 14.97
N ASP A 138 1.52 -13.52 15.94
CA ASP A 138 1.36 -14.02 17.32
C ASP A 138 0.17 -14.97 17.46
N ARG A 139 -0.69 -15.03 16.44
CA ARG A 139 -1.82 -15.96 16.35
C ARG A 139 -1.42 -17.18 15.52
N SER A 140 -2.01 -18.34 15.83
CA SER A 140 -1.92 -19.50 14.94
C SER A 140 -2.41 -19.17 13.53
N PRO A 141 -1.64 -19.51 12.48
CA PRO A 141 -2.08 -19.32 11.11
C PRO A 141 -3.27 -20.23 10.78
N THR A 142 -3.96 -19.94 9.69
CA THR A 142 -5.01 -20.80 9.13
C THR A 142 -4.49 -21.58 7.93
N THR A 143 -5.29 -22.55 7.45
CA THR A 143 -5.05 -23.22 6.17
C THR A 143 -6.10 -22.78 5.17
N MET A 144 -5.67 -22.30 4.01
CA MET A 144 -6.52 -21.97 2.87
C MET A 144 -5.93 -22.66 1.62
N ASP A 145 -6.75 -23.42 0.91
CA ASP A 145 -6.34 -24.18 -0.29
C ASP A 145 -5.06 -25.02 -0.10
N GLY A 146 -4.93 -25.65 1.08
CA GLY A 146 -3.77 -26.47 1.43
C GLY A 146 -2.50 -25.71 1.79
N LYS A 147 -2.55 -24.37 1.88
CA LYS A 147 -1.42 -23.51 2.24
C LYS A 147 -1.61 -22.88 3.60
N THR A 148 -0.53 -22.75 4.35
CA THR A 148 -0.50 -21.98 5.60
C THR A 148 -0.59 -20.49 5.28
N VAL A 149 -1.54 -19.80 5.89
CA VAL A 149 -1.82 -18.37 5.68
C VAL A 149 -1.91 -17.66 7.02
N TYR A 150 -1.20 -16.53 7.12
CA TYR A 150 -1.28 -15.62 8.27
C TYR A 150 -2.38 -14.58 8.01
N TYR A 151 -3.19 -14.30 9.04
CA TYR A 151 -4.17 -13.21 8.99
C TYR A 151 -3.48 -11.85 8.88
N GLY A 152 -4.16 -10.87 8.30
CA GLY A 152 -3.61 -9.54 8.04
C GLY A 152 -3.43 -9.28 6.55
N GLY A 153 -2.70 -8.23 6.21
CA GLY A 153 -2.56 -7.80 4.81
C GLY A 153 -1.73 -6.53 4.64
N ALA A 154 -1.93 -5.88 3.51
CA ALA A 154 -1.29 -4.60 3.22
C ALA A 154 -1.79 -3.50 4.18
N ALA A 155 -0.88 -2.70 4.70
CA ALA A 155 -1.12 -1.51 5.51
C ALA A 155 -0.09 -0.42 5.13
N ASP A 156 -0.23 0.80 5.68
CA ASP A 156 0.72 1.91 5.48
C ASP A 156 1.08 2.16 4.01
N THR A 157 0.06 2.38 3.19
CA THR A 157 0.21 2.58 1.75
C THR A 157 0.95 3.89 1.43
N ARG A 158 1.82 3.81 0.43
CA ARG A 158 2.50 4.93 -0.21
C ARG A 158 2.25 4.85 -1.71
N ILE A 159 1.82 5.94 -2.32
CA ILE A 159 1.49 6.04 -3.74
C ILE A 159 2.57 6.89 -4.41
N ASP A 160 3.17 6.39 -5.48
CA ASP A 160 4.02 7.15 -6.37
C ASP A 160 3.54 6.98 -7.81
N LYS A 161 3.72 8.00 -8.65
CA LYS A 161 3.55 7.82 -10.10
C LYS A 161 4.60 6.85 -10.62
N ALA A 162 4.19 5.82 -11.35
CA ALA A 162 5.14 4.93 -12.02
C ALA A 162 5.70 5.61 -13.27
N ASN A 163 7.00 5.39 -13.52
CA ASN A 163 7.70 5.88 -14.72
C ASN A 163 7.45 5.00 -15.94
#